data_AF-R1ENM7-F1
#
_entry.id   AF-R1ENM7-F1
#
_cell.length_a   1.000
_cell.length_b   1.000
_cell.length_c   1.000
_cell.angle_alpha   90.00
_cell.angle_beta   90.00
_cell.angle_gamma   90.00
#
_symmetry.space_group_name_H-M   'P 1'
#
loop_
_entity.id
_entity.type
_entity.pdbx_description
1 polymer ?
#
loop_
_entity_poly.entity_id
_entity_poly.type
_entity_poly.pdbx_seq_one_letter_code
_entity_poly.pdbx_strand_id
1 'polypeptide(L)' 'LVLTLRAGAVGLNLSCANHVVFAAPCLETSVRKQAIGRCHRMGQTRPVTVTTLAMAGTLEE' A
#
# COMPACT_ATOMS: atom_id res chain seq x y z
N LEU A 1 -3.98 11.24 0.46
CA LEU A 1 -3.55 11.03 -0.93
C LEU A 1 -4.24 9.79 -1.46
N VAL A 2 -4.96 9.88 -2.57
CA VAL A 2 -5.61 8.73 -3.23
C VAL A 2 -4.93 8.53 -4.58
N LEU A 3 -4.53 7.30 -4.87
CA LEU A 3 -3.81 6.93 -6.08
C LEU A 3 -4.32 5.58 -6.56
N THR A 4 -4.22 5.32 -7.86
CA THR A 4 -4.38 3.95 -8.36
C THR A 4 -3.20 3.10 -7.89
N LEU A 5 -3.42 1.80 -7.71
CA LEU A 5 -2.38 0.86 -7.26
C LEU A 5 -1.12 0.92 -8.14
N ARG A 6 -1.29 0.98 -9.46
CA ARG A 6 -0.17 1.10 -10.41
C ARG A 6 0.57 2.42 -10.27
N ALA A 7 -0.14 3.54 -10.10
CA ALA A 7 0.50 4.84 -9.88
C ALA A 7 1.28 4.87 -8.56
N GLY A 8 0.75 4.25 -7.48
CA GLY A 8 1.44 4.12 -6.20
C GLY A 8 2.69 3.22 -6.25
N ALA A 9 2.78 2.32 -7.22
CA ALA A 9 3.92 1.42 -7.40
C ALA A 9 5.09 2.05 -8.17
N VAL A 10 4.89 3.18 -8.88
CA VAL A 10 5.93 3.79 -9.73
C VAL A 10 6.31 5.20 -9.29
N GLY A 11 7.61 5.49 -9.24
CA GLY A 11 8.17 6.85 -9.25
C GLY A 11 7.91 7.77 -8.04
N LEU A 12 7.03 7.43 -7.10
CA LEU A 12 6.67 8.30 -5.98
C LEU A 12 7.56 8.08 -4.74
N ASN A 13 7.85 9.17 -4.02
CA ASN A 13 8.45 9.13 -2.69
C ASN A 13 7.37 9.44 -1.63
N LEU A 14 7.00 8.43 -0.84
CA LEU A 14 5.94 8.53 0.18
C LEU A 14 6.49 8.28 1.58
N SER A 15 7.78 8.56 1.81
CA SER A 15 8.47 8.28 3.07
C SER A 15 7.90 9.00 4.30
N CYS A 16 7.08 10.05 4.12
CA CYS A 16 6.36 10.71 5.21
C CYS A 16 5.06 9.99 5.60
N ALA A 17 4.53 9.10 4.75
CA ALA A 17 3.32 8.35 5.02
C ALA A 17 3.65 7.06 5.79
N ASN A 18 2.89 6.80 6.85
CA ASN A 18 3.06 5.60 7.69
C ASN A 18 1.77 4.76 7.79
N HIS A 19 0.71 5.11 7.06
CA HIS A 19 -0.51 4.32 6.94
C HIS A 19 -0.83 4.10 5.47
N VAL A 20 -0.95 2.85 5.05
CA VAL A 20 -1.29 2.44 3.69
C VAL A 20 -2.59 1.66 3.73
N VAL A 21 -3.61 2.15 3.02
CA VAL A 21 -4.92 1.47 2.90
C VAL A 21 -5.11 1.02 1.46
N PHE A 22 -5.24 -0.30 1.27
CA PHE A 22 -5.69 -0.87 0.01
C PHE A 22 -7.22 -0.95 0.03
N ALA A 23 -7.89 -0.30 -0.92
CA ALA A 23 -9.35 -0.28 -1.00
C ALA A 23 -9.96 -1.63 -1.42
N ALA A 24 -9.14 -2.51 -2.00
CA ALA A 24 -9.48 -3.89 -2.37
C ALA A 24 -8.22 -4.77 -2.27
N PRO A 25 -8.33 -6.10 -2.22
CA PRO A 25 -7.18 -7.00 -2.24
C PRO A 25 -6.34 -6.82 -3.50
N CYS A 26 -5.03 -6.76 -3.32
CA CYS A 26 -4.08 -6.76 -4.42
C CYS A 26 -3.51 -8.18 -4.59
N LEU A 27 -3.94 -8.87 -5.65
CA LEU A 27 -3.49 -10.22 -6.00
C LEU A 27 -2.00 -10.24 -6.42
N GLU A 28 -1.56 -9.16 -7.06
CA GLU A 28 -0.18 -9.02 -7.54
C GLU A 28 0.79 -8.64 -6.41
N THR A 29 1.46 -9.65 -5.86
CA THR A 29 2.37 -9.49 -4.72
C THR A 29 3.52 -8.50 -5.00
N SER A 30 4.02 -8.46 -6.25
CA SER A 30 5.10 -7.57 -6.67
C SER A 30 4.70 -6.09 -6.56
N VAL A 31 3.54 -5.75 -7.10
CA VAL A 31 2.98 -4.40 -7.10
C VAL A 31 2.66 -3.95 -5.67
N ARG A 32 2.08 -4.84 -4.86
CA ARG A 32 1.79 -4.57 -3.43
C ARG A 32 3.07 -4.23 -2.65
N LYS A 33 4.11 -5.06 -2.78
CA LYS A 33 5.41 -4.81 -2.12
C LYS A 33 6.05 -3.50 -2.59
N GLN A 34 5.97 -3.20 -3.88
CA GLN A 34 6.54 -1.99 -4.44
C GLN A 34 5.86 -0.72 -3.93
N ALA A 35 4.53 -0.75 -3.79
CA ALA A 35 3.73 0.35 -3.24
C ALA A 35 4.02 0.56 -1.74
N ILE A 36 4.06 -0.51 -0.93
CA ILE A 36 4.40 -0.43 0.50
C ILE A 36 5.83 0.10 0.69
N GLY A 37 6.78 -0.34 -0.15
CA GLY A 37 8.17 0.11 -0.12
C GLY A 37 8.37 1.61 -0.44
N ARG A 38 7.34 2.32 -0.93
CA ARG A 38 7.39 3.78 -1.05
C ARG A 38 7.24 4.50 0.29
N CYS A 39 6.48 3.89 1.21
CA CYS A 39 6.25 4.39 2.57
C CYS A 39 7.29 3.83 3.55
N HIS A 40 7.63 2.55 3.41
CA HIS A 40 8.67 1.87 4.19
C HIS A 40 10.05 2.10 3.55
N ARG A 41 10.56 3.34 3.68
CA ARG A 41 11.83 3.78 3.08
C ARG A 41 12.79 4.31 4.14
N MET A 42 14.08 4.36 3.80
CA MET A 42 15.13 4.95 4.64
C MET A 42 14.74 6.38 5.07
N GLY A 43 14.78 6.67 6.37
CA GLY A 43 14.32 7.92 6.97
C GLY A 43 12.92 7.85 7.58
N GLN A 44 12.18 6.75 7.40
CA GLN A 44 10.93 6.51 8.12
C GLN A 44 11.22 6.14 9.58
N THR A 45 10.73 6.95 10.52
CA THR A 45 10.89 6.75 11.97
C THR A 45 9.64 6.21 12.64
N ARG A 46 8.50 6.24 11.95
CA ARG A 46 7.20 5.78 12.45
C ARG A 46 6.89 4.39 11.90
N PRO A 47 6.22 3.51 12.68
CA PRO A 47 5.80 2.20 12.18
C PRO A 47 4.83 2.38 10.99
N VAL A 48 5.09 1.64 9.91
CA VAL A 48 4.22 1.61 8.73
C VAL A 48 3.13 0.57 8.94
N THR A 49 1.89 1.03 9.02
CA THR A 49 0.70 0.16 9.13
C THR A 49 0.09 -0.03 7.75
N VAL A 50 -0.18 -1.28 7.38
CA VAL A 50 -0.83 -1.63 6.12
C VAL A 50 -2.15 -2.29 6.42
N THR A 51 -3.23 -1.72 5.88
CA THR A 51 -4.59 -2.25 6.01
C THR A 51 -5.12 -2.55 4.61
N THR A 52 -5.74 -3.71 4.43
CA THR A 52 -6.46 -4.06 3.21
C THR A 52 -7.93 -4.17 3.57
N LEU A 53 -8.77 -3.44 2.85
CA LEU A 53 -10.21 -3.60 2.91
C LEU A 53 -10.58 -4.79 2.00
N ALA A 54 -11.40 -5.68 2.54
CA ALA A 54 -11.98 -6.82 1.84
C ALA A 54 -13.46 -6.89 2.19
N MET A 55 -14.29 -7.34 1.25
CA MET A 55 -15.72 -7.51 1.46
C MET A 55 -15.97 -8.84 2.15
N ALA A 56 -16.56 -8.81 3.35
CA ALA A 56 -16.88 -10.02 4.09
C ALA A 56 -17.91 -10.89 3.33
N GLY A 57 -17.73 -12.20 3.35
CA GLY A 57 -18.56 -13.19 2.65
C GLY A 57 -18.36 -13.23 1.14
N THR A 58 -17.23 -12.73 0.62
CA THR A 58 -16.96 -12.70 -0.83
C THR A 58 -15.65 -13.39 -1.17
N LEU A 59 -15.38 -13.62 -2.47
CA LEU A 59 -14.11 -14.17 -2.97
C LEU A 59 -12.88 -13.32 -2.58
N GLU A 60 -13.09 -12.08 -2.11
CA GLU A 60 -12.04 -11.14 -1.74
C GLU A 60 -11.53 -11.29 -0.29
N GLU A 61 -12.19 -12.10 0.56
CA GLU A 61 -11.65 -12.53 1.88
C GLU A 61 -10.50 -13.53 1.74
#